data_AF-A0A914WCJ8-F1
#
_entry.id   AF-A0A914WCJ8-F1
#
_cell.length_a   1.000
_cell.length_b   1.000
_cell.length_c   1.000
_cell.angle_alpha   90.00
_cell.angle_beta   90.00
_cell.angle_gamma   90.00
#
_symmetry.space_group_name_H-M   'P 1'
#
loop_
_entity.id
_entity.type
_entity.pdbx_description
1 polymer ?
#
loop_
_entity_poly.entity_id
_entity_poly.type
_entity_poly.pdbx_seq_one_letter_code
_entity_poly.pdbx_strand_id
1 'polypeptide(L)'
;MAPHVMRGLLFSKTKQQMGVATLVSVAASAAWYFMYMKPKHERYAHYFKTLDPYQRLAEICAHDKGYMHSCPQELAKMYAEKGIPINH
;
A
#
# COMPACT_ATOMS: atom_id res chain seq x y z
N MET A 1 -13.72 -38.75 -43.89
CA MET A 1 -13.79 -38.49 -42.44
C MET A 1 -12.37 -38.62 -41.90
N ALA A 2 -11.73 -37.52 -41.49
CA ALA A 2 -10.33 -37.55 -41.07
C ALA A 2 -10.18 -38.31 -39.73
N PRO A 3 -9.10 -39.10 -39.54
CA PRO A 3 -8.92 -39.87 -38.32
C PRO A 3 -8.72 -38.93 -37.12
N HIS A 4 -9.50 -39.16 -36.06
CA HIS A 4 -9.41 -38.45 -34.80
C HIS A 4 -8.23 -39.00 -33.97
N VAL A 5 -7.38 -38.11 -33.46
CA VAL A 5 -6.16 -38.49 -32.74
C VAL A 5 -6.54 -38.88 -31.30
N MET A 6 -6.52 -40.19 -30.99
CA MET A 6 -6.98 -40.75 -29.71
C MET A 6 -5.87 -40.95 -28.65
N ARG A 7 -4.59 -40.92 -29.04
CA ARG A 7 -3.45 -41.11 -28.13
C ARG A 7 -2.89 -39.76 -27.65
N GLY A 8 -2.63 -39.66 -26.35
CA GLY A 8 -1.96 -38.48 -25.75
C GLY A 8 -2.84 -37.25 -25.55
N LEU A 9 -4.17 -37.38 -25.65
CA LEU A 9 -5.11 -36.26 -25.52
C LEU A 9 -4.92 -35.48 -24.21
N LEU A 10 -4.70 -36.19 -23.09
CA LEU A 10 -4.47 -35.58 -21.79
C LEU A 10 -3.23 -34.68 -21.79
N PHE A 11 -2.09 -35.15 -22.31
CA PHE A 11 -0.86 -34.37 -22.36
C PHE A 11 -0.97 -33.14 -23.27
N SER A 12 -1.67 -33.25 -24.40
CA SER A 12 -1.88 -32.09 -25.30
C SER A 12 -2.75 -31.02 -24.66
N LYS A 13 -3.85 -31.42 -24.00
CA LYS A 13 -4.76 -30.51 -23.28
C LYS A 13 -4.07 -29.85 -22.09
N THR A 14 -3.29 -30.61 -21.31
CA THR A 14 -2.57 -30.08 -20.14
C THR A 14 -1.54 -29.03 -20.55
N LYS A 15 -0.80 -29.22 -21.65
CA LYS A 15 0.16 -28.22 -22.14
C LYS A 15 -0.52 -26.91 -22.53
N GLN A 16 -1.67 -26.99 -23.22
CA GLN A 16 -2.46 -25.83 -23.57
C GLN A 16 -2.99 -25.11 -22.32
N GLN A 17 -3.51 -25.86 -21.35
CA GLN A 17 -4.03 -25.31 -20.10
C GLN A 17 -2.93 -24.70 -19.22
N MET A 18 -1.73 -25.29 -19.19
CA MET A 18 -0.58 -24.70 -18.49
C MET A 18 -0.23 -23.33 -19.07
N GLY A 19 -0.18 -23.19 -20.40
CA GLY A 19 0.08 -21.90 -21.04
C GLY A 19 -0.98 -20.86 -20.70
N VAL A 20 -2.26 -21.24 -20.74
CA VAL A 20 -3.37 -20.35 -20.37
C VAL A 20 -3.29 -19.96 -18.89
N ALA A 21 -3.02 -20.91 -17.99
CA ALA A 21 -2.91 -20.65 -16.57
C ALA A 21 -1.78 -19.67 -16.24
N THR A 22 -0.63 -19.78 -16.91
CA THR A 22 0.49 -18.84 -16.73
C THR A 22 0.12 -17.44 -17.22
N LEU A 23 -0.60 -17.31 -18.33
CA LEU A 23 -1.04 -16.00 -18.80
C LEU A 23 -2.06 -15.36 -17.85
N VAL A 24 -3.01 -16.14 -17.34
CA VAL A 24 -4.01 -15.67 -16.38
C VAL A 24 -3.35 -15.23 -15.07
N SER A 25 -2.36 -15.98 -14.55
CA SER A 25 -1.68 -15.62 -13.30
C SER A 25 -0.84 -14.35 -13.43
N VAL A 26 -0.15 -14.18 -14.56
CA VAL A 26 0.59 -12.94 -14.85
C VAL A 26 -0.36 -11.75 -14.99
N ALA A 27 -1.49 -11.92 -15.69
CA ALA A 27 -2.49 -10.87 -15.86
C ALA A 27 -3.11 -10.46 -14.51
N ALA A 28 -3.48 -11.43 -13.67
CA ALA A 28 -4.01 -11.17 -12.33
C ALA A 28 -3.00 -10.42 -11.43
N SER A 29 -1.73 -10.80 -11.49
CA SER A 29 -0.66 -10.14 -10.72
C SER A 29 -0.44 -8.71 -11.19
N ALA A 30 -0.43 -8.47 -12.50
CA ALA A 30 -0.32 -7.13 -13.07
C ALA A 30 -1.53 -6.25 -12.67
N ALA A 31 -2.75 -6.79 -12.78
CA ALA A 31 -3.96 -6.09 -12.38
C ALA A 31 -3.92 -5.67 -10.90
N TRP A 32 -3.51 -6.57 -10.01
CA TRP A 32 -3.34 -6.26 -8.58
C TRP A 32 -2.33 -5.14 -8.33
N TYR A 33 -1.18 -5.18 -9.02
CA TYR A 33 -0.14 -4.18 -8.86
C TYR A 33 -0.64 -2.78 -9.25
N PHE A 34 -1.28 -2.65 -10.42
CA PHE A 34 -1.74 -1.35 -10.92
C PHE A 34 -2.98 -0.83 -10.20
N MET A 35 -3.95 -1.69 -9.88
CA MET A 35 -5.20 -1.26 -9.25
C MET A 35 -5.08 -1.03 -7.75
N TYR A 36 -4.23 -1.78 -7.05
CA TYR A 36 -4.16 -1.72 -5.58
C TYR A 36 -2.83 -1.16 -5.08
N MET A 37 -1.68 -1.76 -5.46
CA MET A 37 -0.39 -1.35 -4.90
C MET A 37 0.02 0.06 -5.30
N LYS A 38 -0.04 0.40 -6.59
CA LYS A 38 0.37 1.72 -7.08
C LYS A 38 -0.40 2.88 -6.40
N PRO A 39 -1.74 2.91 -6.39
CA PRO A 39 -2.46 4.00 -5.73
C PRO A 39 -2.26 4.00 -4.21
N LYS A 40 -2.05 2.84 -3.58
CA LYS A 40 -1.70 2.77 -2.16
C LYS A 40 -0.37 3.49 -1.91
N HIS A 41 0.68 3.17 -2.67
CA HIS A 41 1.99 3.81 -2.53
C HIS A 41 1.94 5.31 -2.78
N GLU A 42 1.20 5.76 -3.80
CA GLU A 42 1.01 7.19 -4.07
C GLU A 42 0.32 7.89 -2.90
N ARG A 43 -0.74 7.31 -2.32
CA ARG A 43 -1.41 7.88 -1.13
C ARG A 43 -0.47 8.01 0.07
N TYR A 44 0.34 7.00 0.36
CA TYR A 44 1.34 7.11 1.43
C TYR A 44 2.38 8.17 1.10
N ALA A 45 2.88 8.23 -0.13
CA ALA A 45 3.83 9.25 -0.55
C ALA A 45 3.24 10.67 -0.44
N HIS A 46 1.97 10.86 -0.79
CA HIS A 46 1.26 12.12 -0.57
C HIS A 46 1.12 12.44 0.91
N TYR A 47 0.69 11.47 1.72
CA TYR A 47 0.57 11.64 3.17
C TYR A 47 1.89 12.09 3.79
N PHE A 48 3.01 11.40 3.54
CA PHE A 48 4.31 11.76 4.11
C PHE A 48 4.90 13.07 3.56
N LYS A 49 4.54 13.49 2.35
CA LYS A 49 4.97 14.80 1.80
C LYS A 49 4.29 15.98 2.49
N THR A 50 3.05 15.81 2.91
CA THR A 50 2.27 16.87 3.57
C THR A 50 2.22 16.73 5.08
N LEU A 51 2.78 15.66 5.64
CA LEU A 51 2.75 15.40 7.07
C LEU A 51 3.79 16.27 7.77
N ASP A 52 3.33 17.29 8.49
CA ASP A 52 4.09 17.85 9.59
C ASP A 52 3.86 16.96 10.83
N PRO A 53 4.86 16.15 11.24
CA PRO A 53 4.71 15.25 12.39
C PRO A 53 4.41 16.01 13.67
N TYR A 54 4.80 17.28 13.77
CA TYR A 54 4.65 18.08 14.98
C TYR A 54 3.23 18.62 15.15
N GLN A 55 2.58 19.03 14.06
CA GLN A 55 1.16 19.45 14.10
C GLN A 55 0.24 18.27 14.44
N ARG A 56 0.47 17.09 13.86
CA ARG A 56 -0.31 15.89 14.18
C ARG A 56 -0.14 15.45 15.63
N LEU A 57 1.06 15.55 16.17
CA LEU A 57 1.30 15.26 17.59
C LEU A 57 0.60 16.27 18.49
N ALA A 58 0.58 17.55 18.12
CA ALA A 58 -0.15 18.59 18.85
C ALA A 58 -1.68 18.32 18.85
N GLU A 59 -2.26 17.95 17.70
CA GLU A 59 -3.67 17.55 17.60
C GLU A 59 -3.98 16.33 18.48
N ILE A 60 -3.15 15.28 18.43
CA ILE A 60 -3.35 14.04 19.21
C ILE A 60 -3.23 14.30 20.73
N CYS A 61 -2.38 15.26 21.12
CA CYS A 61 -2.21 15.68 22.50
C CYS A 61 -3.32 16.64 22.99
N ALA A 62 -3.96 17.39 22.09
CA ALA A 62 -5.10 18.26 22.38
C ALA A 62 -6.42 17.48 22.51
N HIS A 63 -6.53 16.33 21.85
CA HIS A 63 -7.61 15.39 22.08
C HIS A 63 -7.44 14.70 23.44
N ASP A 64 -8.53 14.69 24.20
CA ASP A 64 -8.62 14.38 25.63
C ASP A 64 -7.78 13.17 26.09
N LYS A 65 -7.28 13.26 27.32
CA LYS A 65 -6.17 12.51 27.93
C LYS A 65 -6.37 10.98 27.93
N GLY A 66 -6.28 10.36 26.77
CA GLY A 66 -6.51 8.91 26.61
C GLY A 66 -5.75 8.26 25.46
N TYR A 67 -5.28 9.04 24.47
CA TYR A 67 -4.54 8.48 23.34
C TYR A 67 -3.07 8.19 23.65
N MET A 68 -2.44 8.98 24.52
CA MET A 68 -1.05 8.75 24.93
C MET A 68 -0.88 8.86 26.45
N HIS A 69 -0.25 7.86 27.05
CA HIS A 69 0.10 7.83 28.48
C HIS A 69 1.12 8.91 28.86
N SER A 70 1.93 9.37 27.89
CA SER A 70 2.81 10.52 28.02
C SER A 70 2.49 11.49 26.89
N CYS A 71 1.61 12.46 27.15
CA CYS A 71 1.52 13.63 26.28
C CYS A 71 2.58 14.63 26.77
N PRO A 72 3.65 14.88 26.02
CA PRO A 72 4.78 15.63 26.55
C PRO A 72 4.48 17.13 26.47
N GLN A 73 3.87 17.68 27.51
CA GLN A 73 3.72 19.12 27.69
C GLN A 73 5.08 19.86 27.64
N GLU A 74 6.17 19.16 27.97
CA GLU A 74 7.55 19.65 27.89
C GLU A 74 8.10 19.69 26.45
N LEU A 75 7.61 18.84 25.55
CA LEU A 75 8.05 18.82 24.17
C LEU A 75 7.58 20.06 23.41
N ALA A 76 6.33 20.52 23.66
CA ALA A 76 5.81 21.77 23.13
C ALA A 76 6.64 23.00 23.56
N LYS A 77 7.15 23.01 24.80
CA LYS A 77 8.05 24.07 25.32
C LYS A 77 9.42 24.04 24.64
N MET A 78 10.03 22.85 24.52
CA MET A 78 11.32 22.64 23.83
C MET A 78 11.29 23.02 22.34
N TYR A 79 10.11 23.04 21.71
CA TYR A 79 9.93 23.45 20.31
C TYR A 79 9.72 24.96 20.14
N ALA A 80 9.06 25.62 21.09
CA ALA A 80 9.01 27.10 21.13
C ALA A 80 10.42 27.71 21.25
N GLU A 81 11.32 27.02 21.94
CA GLU A 81 12.73 27.42 22.08
C GLU A 81 13.57 27.16 20.81
N LYS A 82 13.16 26.23 19.93
CA LYS A 82 13.92 25.86 18.72
C LYS A 82 13.54 26.63 17.45
N GLY A 83 12.53 27.49 17.49
CA GLY A 83 12.25 28.48 16.45
C GLY A 83 11.97 27.92 15.05
N ILE A 84 11.49 26.67 14.92
CA ILE A 84 11.15 26.07 13.63
C ILE A 84 9.75 26.57 13.24
N PRO A 85 9.58 27.27 12.11
CA PRO A 85 8.29 27.79 11.69
C PRO A 85 7.37 26.63 11.34
N ILE A 86 6.34 26.45 12.15
CA ILE A 86 5.22 25.55 11.87
C ILE A 86 4.41 26.25 10.77
N ASN A 87 4.48 25.74 9.53
CA ASN A 87 3.71 26.33 8.44
C ASN A 87 2.23 26.11 8.72
N HIS A 88 1.52 27.22 8.86
CA HIS A 88 0.12 27.29 9.25
C HIS A 88 -0.83 27.09 8.07
#